data_AF-A0A958IN02-F1
#
_entry.id   AF-A0A958IN02-F1
#
_cell.length_a   1.000
_cell.length_b   1.000
_cell.length_c   1.000
_cell.angle_alpha   90.00
_cell.angle_beta   90.00
_cell.angle_gamma   90.00
#
_symmetry.space_group_name_H-M   'P 1'
#
loop_
_entity.id
_entity.type
_entity.pdbx_description
1 polymer ?
#
loop_
_entity_poly.entity_id
_entity_poly.type
_entity_poly.pdbx_seq_one_letter_code
_entity_poly.pdbx_strand_id
1 'polypeptide(L)'
;MLTRKSRIALAIFGSLLLFSCENPSPSGENIYDVTAQPIPRPVEFSMAEMGELALERREYTVARYYLERAVALEPDNIESWYKLGLVEYQLENGDAAIAALENAAYKHAAQNDSIAMDALLKLAEVTTRYDQLEKSRLAFELALKKETRESQ
;
A
#
# COMPACT_ATOMS: atom_id res chain seq x y z
N MET A 1 13.99 -7.29 -55.82
CA MET A 1 14.08 -5.83 -55.65
C MET A 1 15.10 -5.52 -54.57
N LEU A 2 16.35 -5.20 -54.93
CA LEU A 2 17.36 -4.75 -53.98
C LEU A 2 18.43 -3.92 -54.71
N THR A 3 18.34 -2.59 -54.61
CA THR A 3 19.42 -1.62 -54.89
C THR A 3 19.02 -0.33 -54.16
N ARG A 4 19.85 0.39 -53.41
CA ARG A 4 21.06 1.06 -53.90
C ARG A 4 21.90 1.50 -52.70
N LYS A 5 23.15 1.02 -52.62
CA LYS A 5 24.18 1.55 -51.74
C LYS A 5 24.45 3.01 -52.10
N SER A 6 24.55 3.85 -51.06
CA SER A 6 25.54 4.89 -50.80
C SER A 6 25.93 5.83 -51.94
N ARG A 7 25.80 7.15 -51.72
CA ARG A 7 26.86 8.15 -52.01
C ARG A 7 26.42 9.60 -51.69
N ILE A 8 27.18 10.24 -50.78
CA ILE A 8 27.76 11.61 -50.88
C ILE A 8 26.74 12.77 -50.70
N ALA A 9 26.93 13.87 -49.96
CA ALA A 9 28.01 14.51 -49.19
C ALA A 9 27.30 15.46 -48.19
N LEU A 10 27.74 15.55 -46.93
CA LEU A 10 28.57 16.66 -46.43
C LEU A 10 28.19 18.05 -46.95
N ALA A 11 27.48 18.82 -46.13
CA ALA A 11 27.48 20.28 -46.19
C ALA A 11 27.37 20.83 -44.76
N ILE A 12 28.53 20.97 -44.11
CA ILE A 12 28.73 21.85 -42.97
C ILE A 12 29.34 23.14 -43.54
N PHE A 13 28.71 24.29 -43.30
CA PHE A 13 29.28 25.57 -42.80
C PHE A 13 28.57 26.81 -43.34
N GLY A 14 28.33 27.77 -42.43
CA GLY A 14 28.02 29.18 -42.72
C GLY A 14 26.61 29.58 -42.28
N SER A 15 26.29 29.61 -40.98
CA SER A 15 26.52 30.73 -40.04
C SER A 15 25.79 32.04 -40.36
N LEU A 16 25.18 32.56 -39.29
CA LEU A 16 24.78 33.94 -38.96
C LEU A 16 23.36 34.41 -39.34
N LEU A 17 22.53 34.44 -38.29
CA LEU A 17 21.92 35.63 -37.66
C LEU A 17 20.40 35.57 -37.44
N LEU A 18 20.07 35.70 -36.15
CA LEU A 18 18.85 36.26 -35.54
C LEU A 18 17.71 35.30 -35.20
N PHE A 19 17.87 34.61 -34.06
CA PHE A 19 16.82 34.68 -33.03
C PHE A 19 17.48 34.62 -31.65
N SER A 20 17.43 35.75 -30.93
CA SER A 20 18.04 35.93 -29.63
C SER A 20 17.42 34.98 -28.60
N CYS A 21 18.27 34.16 -27.98
CA CYS A 21 17.99 33.56 -26.67
C CYS A 21 18.08 34.67 -25.62
N GLU A 22 16.93 35.17 -25.18
CA GLU A 22 16.82 35.93 -23.94
C GLU A 22 16.23 35.00 -22.88
N ASN A 23 17.08 34.40 -22.06
CA ASN A 23 16.75 34.00 -20.69
C ASN A 23 18.05 33.76 -19.93
N PRO A 24 18.64 34.81 -19.34
CA PRO A 24 19.68 34.63 -18.36
C PRO A 24 19.05 34.12 -17.06
N SER A 25 19.49 32.94 -16.63
CA SER A 25 19.34 32.45 -15.26
C SER A 25 20.01 33.42 -14.26
N PRO A 26 19.37 33.79 -13.15
CA PRO A 26 20.10 34.06 -11.91
C PRO A 26 20.31 32.70 -11.22
N SER A 27 21.52 32.15 -11.25
CA SER A 27 22.56 32.33 -10.22
C SER A 27 22.01 32.19 -8.80
N GLY A 28 22.56 31.19 -8.09
CA GLY A 28 22.00 30.61 -6.88
C GLY A 28 21.62 31.60 -5.79
N GLU A 29 20.48 31.31 -5.18
CA GLU A 29 20.24 31.55 -3.77
C GLU A 29 19.49 30.34 -3.23
N ASN A 30 20.07 29.80 -2.16
CA ASN A 30 19.53 28.75 -1.33
C ASN A 30 18.16 29.19 -0.79
N ILE A 31 17.09 28.46 -1.13
CA ILE A 31 15.78 28.62 -0.49
C ILE A 31 15.25 27.24 -0.08
N TYR A 32 16.06 26.47 0.65
CA TYR A 32 15.44 25.66 1.70
C TYR A 32 14.97 26.66 2.76
N ASP A 33 13.74 27.14 2.60
CA ASP A 33 13.08 27.88 3.67
C ASP A 33 12.93 26.93 4.86
N VAL A 34 13.77 27.11 5.88
CA VAL A 34 13.79 26.33 7.13
C VAL A 34 12.55 26.64 8.00
N THR A 35 11.63 27.49 7.53
CA THR A 35 10.35 27.78 8.18
C THR A 35 9.13 27.26 7.41
N ALA A 36 9.33 26.56 6.29
CA ALA A 36 8.26 25.88 5.59
C ALA A 36 7.67 24.80 6.51
N GLN A 37 6.56 25.13 7.18
CA GLN A 37 5.69 24.11 7.74
C GLN A 37 5.41 23.09 6.63
N PRO A 38 5.46 21.77 6.92
CA PRO A 38 5.18 20.78 5.90
C PRO A 38 3.87 21.19 5.24
N ILE A 39 3.90 21.38 3.91
CA ILE A 39 2.69 21.68 3.13
C ILE A 39 1.65 20.69 3.63
N PRO A 40 0.54 21.13 4.27
CA PRO A 40 -0.48 20.20 4.68
C PRO A 40 -0.92 19.53 3.40
N ARG A 41 -0.61 18.22 3.27
CA ARG A 41 -1.17 17.43 2.18
C ARG A 41 -2.67 17.73 2.22
N PRO A 42 -3.28 18.25 1.14
CA PRO A 42 -4.71 18.44 1.14
C PRO A 42 -5.31 17.12 1.63
N VAL A 43 -6.25 17.18 2.58
CA VAL A 43 -6.97 16.00 3.09
C VAL A 43 -7.82 15.45 1.95
N GLU A 44 -7.12 14.82 1.01
CA GLU A 44 -7.59 13.98 -0.06
C GLU A 44 -7.53 12.58 0.56
N PHE A 45 -8.70 11.95 0.71
CA PHE A 45 -8.87 10.71 1.47
C PHE A 45 -7.75 9.71 1.19
N SER A 46 -7.20 9.11 2.24
CA SER A 46 -6.18 8.08 2.07
C SER A 46 -6.78 6.85 1.37
N MET A 47 -5.94 6.05 0.71
CA MET A 47 -6.40 4.79 0.10
C MET A 47 -7.06 3.87 1.15
N ALA A 48 -6.60 3.93 2.41
CA ALA A 48 -7.20 3.17 3.51
C ALA A 48 -8.63 3.66 3.83
N GLU A 49 -8.82 4.98 3.91
CA GLU A 49 -10.13 5.60 4.19
C GLU A 49 -11.13 5.34 3.05
N MET A 50 -10.69 5.41 1.79
CA MET A 50 -11.51 5.05 0.64
C MET A 50 -11.92 3.58 0.66
N GLY A 51 -10.99 2.71 1.06
CA GLY A 51 -11.24 1.28 1.23
C GLY A 51 -12.24 0.98 2.34
N GLU A 52 -12.12 1.68 3.47
CA GLU A 52 -13.06 1.59 4.59
C GLU A 52 -14.46 2.06 4.21
N LEU A 53 -14.59 3.22 3.57
CA LEU A 53 -15.89 3.73 3.13
C LEU A 53 -16.59 2.76 2.18
N ALA A 54 -15.84 2.14 1.26
CA ALA A 54 -16.35 1.11 0.38
C ALA A 54 -16.76 -0.16 1.14
N LEU A 55 -15.99 -0.56 2.16
CA LEU A 55 -16.31 -1.70 3.04
C LEU A 55 -17.62 -1.45 3.81
N GLU A 56 -17.81 -0.26 4.38
CA GLU A 56 -19.06 0.13 5.06
C GLU A 56 -20.27 0.07 4.14
N ARG A 57 -20.07 0.46 2.87
CA ARG A 57 -21.09 0.36 1.81
C ARG A 57 -21.27 -1.06 1.26
N ARG A 58 -20.48 -2.03 1.75
CA ARG A 58 -20.45 -3.43 1.29
C ARG A 58 -20.05 -3.58 -0.18
N GLU A 59 -19.36 -2.59 -0.73
CA GLU A 59 -18.80 -2.59 -2.07
C GLU A 59 -17.44 -3.33 -2.05
N TYR A 60 -17.47 -4.63 -1.74
CA TYR A 60 -16.24 -5.37 -1.39
C TYR A 60 -15.17 -5.39 -2.49
N THR A 61 -15.54 -5.40 -3.76
CA THR A 61 -14.58 -5.34 -4.88
C THR A 61 -13.88 -3.97 -4.96
N VAL A 62 -14.61 -2.90 -4.68
CA VAL A 62 -14.07 -1.53 -4.61
C VAL A 62 -13.20 -1.36 -3.38
N ALA A 63 -13.66 -1.87 -2.23
CA ALA A 63 -12.91 -1.88 -0.99
C ALA A 63 -11.56 -2.61 -1.16
N ARG A 64 -11.57 -3.78 -1.80
CA ARG A 64 -10.36 -4.53 -2.13
C ARG A 64 -9.37 -3.69 -2.93
N TYR A 65 -9.83 -3.05 -4.01
CA TYR A 65 -8.98 -2.24 -4.89
C TYR A 65 -8.22 -1.14 -4.13
N TYR A 66 -8.89 -0.47 -3.20
CA TYR A 66 -8.31 0.60 -2.39
C TYR A 66 -7.42 0.05 -1.28
N LEU A 67 -7.83 -1.01 -0.59
CA LEU A 67 -7.07 -1.60 0.50
C LEU A 67 -5.79 -2.30 0.02
N GLU A 68 -5.80 -2.95 -1.15
CA GLU A 68 -4.58 -3.49 -1.78
C GLU A 68 -3.55 -2.39 -2.04
N ARG A 69 -4.00 -1.18 -2.42
CA ARG A 69 -3.11 -0.03 -2.58
C ARG A 69 -2.67 0.54 -1.24
N ALA A 70 -3.56 0.58 -0.26
CA ALA A 70 -3.24 1.05 1.09
C ALA A 70 -2.11 0.21 1.69
N VAL A 71 -2.21 -1.12 1.65
CA VAL A 71 -1.16 -2.02 2.18
C VAL A 71 0.12 -2.01 1.36
N ALA A 72 0.06 -1.65 0.07
CA ALA A 72 1.26 -1.47 -0.75
C ALA A 72 2.01 -0.16 -0.42
N LEU A 73 1.28 0.90 -0.07
CA LEU A 73 1.84 2.20 0.32
C LEU A 73 2.33 2.20 1.77
N GLU A 74 1.58 1.56 2.66
CA GLU A 74 1.88 1.44 4.09
C GLU A 74 1.86 -0.03 4.53
N PRO A 75 2.92 -0.79 4.24
CA PRO A 75 2.97 -2.23 4.55
C PRO A 75 2.90 -2.57 6.04
N ASP A 76 3.12 -1.58 6.90
CA ASP A 76 3.09 -1.72 8.36
C ASP A 76 1.76 -1.27 8.97
N ASN A 77 0.80 -0.79 8.18
CA ASN A 77 -0.52 -0.38 8.65
C ASN A 77 -1.40 -1.60 8.96
N ILE A 78 -1.53 -1.95 10.25
CA ILE A 78 -2.30 -3.12 10.74
C ILE A 78 -3.75 -3.04 10.31
N GLU A 79 -4.35 -1.87 10.43
CA GLU A 79 -5.76 -1.65 10.18
C GLU A 79 -6.11 -1.89 8.71
N SER A 80 -5.25 -1.45 7.79
CA SER A 80 -5.41 -1.70 6.36
C SER A 80 -5.33 -3.20 6.04
N TRP A 81 -4.41 -3.95 6.65
CA TRP A 81 -4.32 -5.39 6.50
C TRP A 81 -5.53 -6.13 7.08
N TYR A 82 -6.00 -5.70 8.25
CA TYR A 82 -7.19 -6.28 8.89
C TYR A 82 -8.44 -6.07 8.02
N LYS A 83 -8.67 -4.82 7.58
CA LYS A 83 -9.79 -4.48 6.68
C LYS A 83 -9.71 -5.24 5.35
N LEU A 84 -8.51 -5.41 4.78
CA LEU A 84 -8.33 -6.23 3.58
C LEU A 84 -8.73 -7.68 3.82
N GLY A 85 -8.33 -8.25 4.97
CA GLY A 85 -8.74 -9.59 5.38
C GLY A 85 -10.25 -9.76 5.52
N LEU A 86 -10.94 -8.76 6.09
CA LEU A 86 -12.41 -8.73 6.17
C LEU A 86 -13.05 -8.70 4.77
N VAL A 87 -12.52 -7.88 3.87
CA VAL A 87 -13.00 -7.79 2.49
C VAL A 87 -12.84 -9.11 1.75
N GLU A 88 -11.67 -9.74 1.82
CA GLU A 88 -11.43 -11.02 1.17
C GLU A 88 -12.31 -12.14 1.75
N TYR A 89 -12.60 -12.09 3.06
CA TYR A 89 -13.55 -13.01 3.68
C TYR A 89 -14.96 -12.85 3.11
N GLN A 90 -15.42 -11.62 2.90
CA GLN A 90 -16.73 -11.33 2.30
C GLN A 90 -16.78 -11.71 0.81
N LEU A 91 -15.65 -11.66 0.12
CA LEU A 91 -15.49 -12.11 -1.26
C LEU A 91 -15.30 -13.63 -1.39
N GLU A 92 -15.37 -14.37 -0.29
CA GLU A 92 -15.16 -15.82 -0.21
C GLU A 92 -13.77 -16.32 -0.63
N ASN A 93 -12.78 -15.43 -0.64
CA ASN A 93 -11.40 -15.74 -0.96
C ASN A 93 -10.64 -16.14 0.32
N GLY A 94 -10.90 -17.36 0.81
CA GLY A 94 -10.36 -17.85 2.08
C GLY A 94 -8.84 -17.72 2.21
N ASP A 95 -8.07 -18.10 1.18
CA ASP A 95 -6.60 -18.00 1.20
C ASP A 95 -6.10 -16.55 1.33
N ALA A 96 -6.71 -15.62 0.60
CA ALA A 96 -6.34 -14.21 0.63
C ALA A 96 -6.74 -13.55 1.96
N ALA A 97 -7.91 -13.92 2.50
CA ALA A 97 -8.37 -13.47 3.80
C ALA A 97 -7.40 -13.91 4.92
N ILE A 98 -7.00 -15.19 4.90
CA ILE A 98 -6.01 -15.73 5.83
C ILE A 98 -4.71 -14.95 5.73
N ALA A 99 -4.14 -14.80 4.52
CA ALA A 99 -2.87 -14.11 4.33
C ALA A 99 -2.90 -12.64 4.81
N ALA A 100 -3.98 -11.92 4.56
CA ALA A 100 -4.12 -10.53 5.01
C ALA A 100 -4.27 -10.42 6.54
N LEU A 101 -5.07 -11.30 7.15
CA LEU A 101 -5.23 -11.34 8.61
C LEU A 101 -3.96 -11.79 9.33
N GLU A 102 -3.19 -12.70 8.74
CA GLU A 102 -1.86 -13.08 9.22
C GLU A 102 -0.91 -11.89 9.20
N ASN A 103 -0.92 -11.06 8.15
CA ASN A 103 -0.11 -9.84 8.10
C ASN A 103 -0.52 -8.84 9.20
N ALA A 104 -1.82 -8.67 9.44
CA ALA A 104 -2.33 -7.83 10.52
C ALA A 104 -1.91 -8.35 11.92
N ALA A 105 -1.98 -9.67 12.13
CA ALA A 105 -1.68 -10.29 13.42
C ALA A 105 -0.17 -10.40 13.70
N TYR A 106 0.63 -10.96 12.78
CA TYR A 106 2.02 -11.33 13.05
C TYR A 106 2.98 -10.16 13.07
N LYS A 107 2.79 -9.15 12.20
CA LYS A 107 3.70 -8.00 12.15
C LYS A 107 3.67 -7.16 13.43
N HIS A 108 2.57 -7.23 14.18
CA HIS A 108 2.34 -6.36 15.34
C HIS A 108 1.88 -7.08 16.61
N ALA A 109 1.93 -8.42 16.63
CA ALA A 109 1.61 -9.24 17.81
C ALA A 109 2.35 -8.78 19.09
N ALA A 110 3.53 -8.17 18.94
CA ALA A 110 4.37 -7.67 20.02
C ALA A 110 3.87 -6.39 20.72
N GLN A 111 2.98 -5.60 20.11
CA GLN A 111 2.67 -4.23 20.58
C GLN A 111 1.37 -4.12 21.41
N ASN A 112 0.73 -5.23 21.75
CA ASN A 112 -0.57 -5.24 22.43
C ASN A 112 -1.67 -4.41 21.74
N ASP A 113 -1.63 -4.37 20.42
CA ASP A 113 -2.64 -3.68 19.62
C ASP A 113 -3.97 -4.46 19.64
N SER A 114 -5.08 -3.76 19.95
CA SER A 114 -6.44 -4.30 19.94
C SER A 114 -6.79 -4.88 18.57
N ILE A 115 -6.35 -4.22 17.49
CA ILE A 115 -6.66 -4.63 16.11
C ILE A 115 -5.94 -5.95 15.79
N ALA A 116 -4.72 -6.15 16.30
CA ALA A 116 -4.00 -7.40 16.11
C ALA A 116 -4.71 -8.58 16.80
N MET A 117 -5.37 -8.34 17.94
CA MET A 117 -6.19 -9.36 18.60
C MET A 117 -7.48 -9.65 17.82
N ASP A 118 -8.15 -8.61 17.33
CA ASP A 118 -9.33 -8.77 16.46
C ASP A 118 -9.00 -9.52 15.17
N ALA A 119 -7.80 -9.29 14.61
CA ALA A 119 -7.27 -10.02 13.46
C ALA A 119 -7.05 -11.51 13.78
N LEU A 120 -6.51 -11.84 14.96
CA LEU A 120 -6.33 -13.23 15.40
C LEU A 120 -7.67 -13.96 15.58
N LEU A 121 -8.65 -13.30 16.21
CA LEU A 121 -10.00 -13.85 16.38
C LEU A 121 -10.67 -14.09 15.03
N LYS A 122 -10.58 -13.12 14.11
CA LYS A 122 -11.11 -13.28 12.76
C LYS A 122 -10.36 -14.38 11.99
N LEU A 123 -9.04 -14.46 12.10
CA LEU A 123 -8.24 -15.50 11.45
C LEU A 123 -8.67 -16.91 11.89
N ALA A 124 -8.94 -17.10 13.18
CA ALA A 124 -9.47 -18.34 13.71
C ALA A 124 -10.84 -18.71 13.11
N GLU A 125 -11.76 -17.74 12.99
CA GLU A 125 -13.07 -17.94 12.33
C GLU A 125 -12.89 -18.36 10.86
N VAL A 126 -12.06 -17.62 10.12
CA VAL A 126 -11.82 -17.84 8.69
C VAL A 126 -11.19 -19.22 8.46
N THR A 127 -10.14 -19.56 9.19
CA THR A 127 -9.44 -20.85 9.05
C THR A 127 -10.35 -22.05 9.41
N THR A 128 -11.25 -21.89 10.38
CA THR A 128 -12.28 -22.89 10.70
C THR A 128 -13.25 -23.08 9.53
N ARG A 129 -13.70 -21.98 8.93
CA ARG A 129 -14.64 -22.01 7.80
C ARG A 129 -14.04 -22.66 6.54
N TYR A 130 -12.75 -22.43 6.28
CA TYR A 130 -12.06 -22.93 5.08
C TYR A 130 -11.26 -24.22 5.30
N ASP A 131 -11.52 -24.96 6.39
CA ASP A 131 -10.89 -26.25 6.75
C ASP A 131 -9.35 -26.21 6.80
N GLN A 132 -8.75 -25.02 6.95
CA GLN A 132 -7.31 -24.85 7.18
C GLN A 132 -6.98 -24.96 8.68
N LEU A 133 -7.39 -26.09 9.26
CA LEU A 133 -7.36 -26.39 10.70
C LEU A 133 -5.97 -26.22 11.33
N GLU A 134 -4.91 -26.58 10.60
CA GLU A 134 -3.53 -26.43 11.09
C GLU A 134 -3.12 -24.96 11.30
N LYS A 135 -3.55 -24.05 10.42
CA LYS A 135 -3.30 -22.61 10.58
C LYS A 135 -4.15 -22.01 11.69
N SER A 136 -5.39 -22.50 11.84
CA SER A 136 -6.30 -22.12 12.92
C SER A 136 -5.70 -22.39 14.30
N ARG A 137 -5.11 -23.58 14.48
CA ARG A 137 -4.53 -24.02 15.76
C ARG A 137 -3.37 -23.11 16.21
N LEU A 138 -2.49 -22.72 15.29
CA LEU A 138 -1.38 -21.80 15.57
C LEU A 138 -1.88 -20.41 15.98
N ALA A 139 -2.91 -19.90 15.32
CA ALA A 139 -3.50 -18.60 15.66
C ALA A 139 -4.14 -18.60 17.06
N PHE A 140 -4.90 -19.65 17.40
CA PHE A 140 -5.50 -19.82 18.74
C PHE A 140 -4.44 -19.96 19.84
N GLU A 141 -3.39 -20.75 19.62
CA GLU A 141 -2.33 -20.95 20.60
C GLU A 141 -1.60 -19.64 20.93
N LEU A 142 -1.38 -18.79 19.92
CA LEU A 142 -0.76 -17.48 20.09
C LEU A 142 -1.66 -16.49 20.82
N ALA A 143 -2.95 -16.45 20.50
CA ALA A 143 -3.92 -15.59 21.19
C ALA A 143 -4.03 -15.96 22.68
N LEU A 144 -4.22 -17.25 22.99
CA LEU A 144 -4.38 -17.74 24.36
C LEU A 144 -3.13 -17.55 25.22
N LYS A 145 -1.94 -17.75 24.65
CA LYS A 145 -0.66 -17.51 25.35
C LYS A 145 -0.46 -16.05 25.75
N LYS A 146 -1.09 -15.12 25.02
CA LYS A 146 -1.01 -13.69 25.30
C LYS A 146 -1.98 -13.28 26.40
N GLU A 147 -3.22 -13.74 26.33
CA GLU A 147 -4.27 -13.50 27.35
C GLU A 147 -3.88 -14.05 28.74
N THR A 148 -3.22 -15.23 28.79
CA THR A 148 -2.69 -15.79 30.05
C THR A 148 -1.48 -15.03 30.62
N ARG A 149 -0.82 -14.19 29.83
CA ARG A 149 0.29 -13.33 30.29
C ARG A 149 -0.19 -12.02 30.91
N GLU A 150 -1.42 -11.61 30.63
CA GLU A 150 -2.03 -10.37 31.12
C GLU A 150 -2.72 -10.53 32.48
N SER A 151 -2.88 -11.78 32.95
CA SER A 151 -3.59 -12.13 34.19
C SER A 151 -2.66 -12.41 35.39
N GLN A 152 -1.37 -12.05 35.29
CA GLN A 152 -0.36 -12.13 36.36
C GLN A 152 0.27 -10.77 36.63
#